data_AF-A0A950WR75-F1
#
_entry.id   AF-A0A950WR75-F1
#
_cell.length_a   1.000
_cell.length_b   1.000
_cell.length_c   1.000
_cell.angle_alpha   90.00
_cell.angle_beta   90.00
_cell.angle_gamma   90.00
#
_symmetry.space_group_name_H-M   'P 1'
#
loop_
_entity.id
_entity.type
_entity.pdbx_description
1 polymer ?
#
loop_
_entity_poly.entity_id
_entity_poly.type
_entity_poly.pdbx_seq_one_letter_code
_entity_poly.pdbx_strand_id
1 'polypeptide(L)' 'MPDIPSAEALAAEFDMLMARAGITVPPQRREAVLAAYADMRGQIALLHGRHGPEHEPSNVFRLWPTEVP' A
#
# COMPACT_ATOMS: atom_id res chain seq x y z
N MET A 1 14.98 -13.45 -5.58
CA MET A 1 14.37 -13.03 -4.30
C MET A 1 13.83 -11.63 -4.50
N PRO A 2 12.64 -11.27 -3.99
CA PRO A 2 12.24 -9.87 -3.98
C PRO A 2 13.33 -9.07 -3.26
N ASP A 3 13.74 -7.96 -3.86
CA ASP A 3 14.76 -7.09 -3.28
C ASP A 3 14.21 -6.51 -1.97
N ILE A 4 14.77 -6.93 -0.84
CA ILE A 4 14.31 -6.48 0.48
C ILE A 4 14.98 -5.13 0.73
N PRO A 5 14.23 -4.02 0.82
CA PRO A 5 14.82 -2.72 1.05
C PRO A 5 15.58 -2.72 2.39
N SER A 6 16.69 -1.98 2.45
CA SER A 6 17.35 -1.71 3.72
C SER A 6 16.39 -0.98 4.68
N ALA A 7 16.63 -1.11 5.98
CA ALA A 7 15.82 -0.42 6.99
C ALA A 7 15.80 1.12 6.78
N GLU A 8 16.92 1.68 6.34
CA GLU A 8 17.04 3.11 6.01
C GLU A 8 16.20 3.49 4.79
N ALA A 9 16.24 2.68 3.72
CA ALA A 9 15.44 2.91 2.53
C ALA A 9 13.93 2.81 2.83
N LEU A 10 13.55 1.85 3.67
CA LEU A 10 12.16 1.68 4.11
C LEU A 10 11.69 2.89 4.95
N ALA A 11 12.52 3.38 5.85
CA ALA A 11 12.21 4.56 6.66
C ALA A 11 12.05 5.83 5.80
N ALA A 12 12.93 6.02 4.81
CA ALA A 12 12.84 7.14 3.88
C ALA A 12 11.58 7.08 3.01
N GLU A 13 11.23 5.90 2.50
CA GLU A 13 9.99 5.68 1.74
C GLU A 13 8.76 5.98 2.61
N PHE A 14 8.75 5.48 3.85
CA PHE A 14 7.68 5.74 4.81
C PHE A 14 7.48 7.25 5.05
N ASP A 15 8.56 7.98 5.39
CA ASP A 15 8.47 9.41 5.66
C ASP A 15 7.98 10.19 4.42
N MET A 16 8.45 9.82 3.23
CA MET A 16 7.98 10.40 1.96
C MET A 16 6.48 10.17 1.76
N LEU A 17 5.98 8.96 2.02
CA LEU A 17 4.55 8.63 1.85
C LEU A 17 3.68 9.38 2.85
N MET A 18 4.10 9.46 4.12
CA MET A 18 3.38 10.21 5.14
C MET A 18 3.30 11.70 4.78
N ALA A 19 4.42 12.29 4.34
CA ALA A 19 4.46 13.66 3.87
C ALA A 19 3.54 13.90 2.66
N ARG A 20 3.57 12.99 1.67
CA ARG A 20 2.70 13.07 0.48
C ARG A 20 1.21 12.97 0.85
N ALA A 21 0.88 12.20 1.88
CA ALA A 21 -0.49 12.08 2.40
C ALA A 21 -0.90 13.27 3.29
N GLY A 22 0.01 14.22 3.57
CA GLY A 22 -0.24 15.31 4.52
C GLY A 22 -0.37 14.85 5.97
N ILE A 23 0.16 13.67 6.30
CA ILE A 23 0.06 13.07 7.63
C ILE A 23 1.31 13.40 8.43
N THR A 24 1.15 14.09 9.56
CA THR A 24 2.20 14.24 10.55
C THR A 24 2.16 13.07 11.53
N VAL A 25 3.24 12.28 11.57
CA VAL A 25 3.37 11.17 12.51
C VAL A 25 4.04 11.67 13.80
N PRO A 26 3.39 11.57 14.97
CA PRO A 26 4.01 11.95 16.24
C PRO A 26 5.30 11.14 16.48
N PRO A 27 6.39 11.77 16.96
CA PRO A 27 7.67 11.07 17.16
C PRO A 27 7.56 9.80 18.02
N GLN A 28 6.70 9.83 19.05
CA GLN A 28 6.48 8.70 19.97
C GLN A 28 5.80 7.50 19.29
N ARG A 29 5.15 7.70 18.15
CA ARG A 29 4.46 6.64 17.39
C ARG A 29 5.23 6.21 16.15
N ARG A 30 6.23 6.98 15.72
CA ARG A 30 6.88 6.78 14.42
C ARG A 30 7.46 5.38 14.28
N GLU A 31 8.16 4.89 15.30
CA GLU A 31 8.77 3.55 15.27
C GLU A 31 7.71 2.44 15.11
N ALA A 32 6.64 2.50 15.91
CA ALA A 32 5.57 1.50 15.85
C ALA A 32 4.84 1.51 14.48
N VAL A 33 4.59 2.68 13.91
CA VAL A 33 3.93 2.80 12.60
C VAL A 33 4.86 2.36 11.47
N LEU A 34 6.16 2.68 11.55
CA LEU A 34 7.16 2.20 10.59
C LEU A 34 7.28 0.66 10.61
N ALA A 35 7.23 0.04 11.79
CA ALA A 35 7.22 -1.41 11.91
C ALA A 35 5.97 -2.04 11.25
N ALA A 36 4.79 -1.45 11.48
CA ALA A 36 3.56 -1.88 10.82
C ALA A 36 3.61 -1.71 9.29
N TYR A 37 4.22 -0.63 8.81
CA TYR A 37 4.45 -0.40 7.38
C TYR A 37 5.35 -1.47 6.76
N ALA A 38 6.44 -1.85 7.46
CA ALA A 38 7.34 -2.91 7.03
C ALA A 38 6.61 -4.25 6.85
N ASP A 39 5.78 -4.61 7.83
CA ASP A 39 4.97 -5.84 7.79
C ASP A 39 3.96 -5.81 6.65
N MET A 40 3.23 -4.70 6.49
CA MET A 40 2.27 -4.52 5.40
C MET A 40 2.94 -4.68 4.02
N ARG A 41 4.15 -4.13 3.81
CA ARG A 41 4.90 -4.32 2.57
C ARG A 41 5.22 -5.79 2.30
N GLY A 42 5.55 -6.55 3.34
CA GLY A 42 5.75 -8.00 3.25
C GLY A 42 4.48 -8.73 2.80
N GLN A 43 3.34 -8.35 3.36
CA GLN A 43 2.05 -8.94 2.99
C GLN A 43 1.63 -8.60 1.55
N ILE A 44 1.86 -7.36 1.09
CA ILE A 44 1.56 -6.94 -0.28
C ILE A 44 2.29 -7.81 -1.30
N ALA A 45 3.55 -8.21 -1.01
CA ALA A 45 4.31 -9.12 -1.87
C ALA A 45 3.58 -10.43 -2.18
N LEU A 46 2.74 -10.93 -1.26
CA LEU A 46 1.93 -12.13 -1.44
C LEU A 46 0.75 -11.94 -2.43
N LEU A 47 0.36 -10.69 -2.70
CA LEU A 47 -0.70 -10.34 -3.64
C LEU A 47 -0.16 -10.11 -5.06
N HIS A 48 1.15 -9.91 -5.22
CA HIS A 48 1.77 -9.71 -6.53
C HIS A 48 1.78 -10.99 -7.37
N GLY A 49 1.56 -10.85 -8.69
CA GLY A 49 1.63 -11.96 -9.64
C GLY A 49 0.38 -12.85 -9.72
N ARG A 50 -0.62 -12.62 -8.86
CA ARG A 50 -1.89 -13.38 -8.87
C ARG A 50 -2.86 -12.96 -9.96
N HIS A 51 -2.82 -11.70 -10.38
CA HIS A 51 -3.77 -11.12 -11.32
C HIS A 51 -3.04 -10.62 -12.57
N GLY A 52 -3.52 -11.05 -13.74
CA GLY A 52 -3.13 -10.57 -15.07
C GLY A 52 -4.06 -9.47 -15.60
N PRO A 53 -3.74 -8.87 -16.78
CA PRO A 53 -4.48 -7.75 -17.37
C PRO A 53 -5.98 -7.99 -17.61
N GLU A 54 -6.38 -9.25 -17.77
CA GLU A 54 -7.76 -9.69 -17.96
C GLU A 54 -8.59 -9.70 -16.66
N HIS A 55 -7.94 -9.57 -15.50
CA HIS A 55 -8.62 -9.56 -14.21
C HIS A 55 -9.10 -8.14 -13.87
N GLU A 56 -10.42 -7.93 -13.91
CA GLU A 56 -11.02 -6.66 -13.55
C GLU A 56 -10.98 -6.40 -12.03
N PRO A 57 -10.88 -5.13 -11.59
CA PRO A 57 -11.07 -4.77 -10.19
C PRO A 57 -12.47 -5.15 -9.69
N SER A 58 -12.59 -5.49 -8.40
CA SER A 58 -13.88 -5.89 -7.81
C SER A 58 -15.00 -4.86 -7.97
N ASN A 59 -14.64 -3.57 -8.13
CA ASN A 59 -15.59 -2.49 -8.38
C ASN A 59 -15.20 -1.78 -9.69
N VAL A 60 -16.10 -1.82 -10.67
CA VAL A 60 -15.95 -1.15 -11.97
C VAL A 60 -16.98 -0.03 -12.07
N PHE A 61 -16.51 1.18 -12.38
CA PHE A 61 -17.38 2.34 -12.60
C PHE A 61 -18.29 2.12 -13.81
N ARG A 62 -19.57 2.48 -13.68
CA ARG A 62 -20.56 2.40 -14.76
C ARG A 62 -21.14 3.79 -15.03
N LEU A 63 -21.22 4.16 -16.31
CA LEU A 63 -21.75 5.46 -16.74
C LEU A 63 -23.25 5.61 -16.51
N TRP A 64 -23.98 4.50 -16.45
CA TRP A 64 -25.42 4.47 -16.19
C TRP A 64 -25.74 3.49 -15.06
N PRO A 65 -26.79 3.74 -14.26
CA PRO A 65 -27.34 2.72 -13.39
C PRO A 65 -27.68 1.51 -14.25
N THR A 66 -27.18 0.34 -13.87
CA THR A 66 -27.71 -0.89 -14.46
C THR A 66 -29.07 -1.03 -13.82
N GLU A 67 -30.15 -0.96 -14.61
CA GLU A 67 -31.48 -1.25 -14.11
C GLU A 67 -31.41 -2.61 -13.40
N VAL A 68 -31.60 -2.59 -12.08
CA VAL A 68 -31.74 -3.80 -11.28
C VAL A 68 -33.20 -4.22 -11.47
N PRO A 69 -33.50 -5.41 -12.02
CA PRO A 69 -34.86 -5.95 -12.01
C PRO A 69 -35.39 -6.14 -10.59
#